data_AF-A0A9X8UJU4-F1
#
_entry.id   AF-A0A9X8UJU4-F1
#
_cell.length_a   1.000
_cell.length_b   1.000
_cell.length_c   1.000
_cell.angle_alpha   90.00
_cell.angle_beta   90.00
_cell.angle_gamma   90.00
#
_symmetry.space_group_name_H-M   'P 1'
#
loop_
_entity.id
_entity.type
_entity.pdbx_description
1 polymer ?
#
loop_
_entity_poly.entity_id
_entity_poly.type
_entity_poly.pdbx_seq_one_letter_code
_entity_poly.pdbx_strand_id
1 'polypeptide(L)'
;MKRFIHFLFLPLVFAALSLPVHAAQEGVSVAVQDGYVSDYGVNIPFTRSPRTGSYTFSLYPGGAAAGSPEVTAAVEITSAAPVNVYLPLRHDPAGPSTWTLAVTAHVASGREALDREATAAKTFTTAPTCSCPAGTAGAYYVGDGSAQHPFLVGAREQLVHMEKHLAASLLQVADIDCGGTLPTISCFTGSYDGGWHKISGLDKPLFWTLRQATVQRLGIEDSTAIFPTLSDHIGILAGSVHDGTIRDCYSLNCSLKGYNTGGLIGGFFGEASRIERCYALGARVDSHSSPAGLVGRADEARFQMSHCYAIPAYLSTESAGYPSGALFGSSAYDGHTTSIAQSYWCTSVVSNGAGGAYLNARVSIDSYSKGLPLAGFSTLGNLTGFDDSDWVVRSMTFDSPGGSVTAEVPVLRGFYE
;
A
#
# COMPACT_ATOMS: atom_id res chain seq x y z
N MET A 1 -36.01 -46.42 16.56
CA MET A 1 -35.86 -45.16 15.79
C MET A 1 -34.50 -44.56 16.09
N LYS A 2 -33.65 -44.36 15.08
CA LYS A 2 -32.39 -43.62 15.25
C LYS A 2 -32.68 -42.16 15.60
N ARG A 3 -31.88 -41.55 16.47
CA ARG A 3 -32.03 -40.14 16.83
C ARG A 3 -31.10 -39.30 15.97
N PHE A 4 -31.58 -38.13 15.49
CA PHE A 4 -30.69 -37.16 14.84
C PHE A 4 -29.75 -36.54 15.88
N ILE A 5 -28.48 -36.40 15.51
CA ILE A 5 -27.53 -35.63 16.30
C ILE A 5 -28.01 -34.18 16.28
N HIS A 6 -28.39 -33.66 17.45
CA HIS A 6 -28.76 -32.25 17.63
C HIS A 6 -27.56 -31.49 18.20
N PHE A 7 -27.29 -30.34 17.62
CA PHE A 7 -26.30 -29.35 18.06
C PHE A 7 -26.96 -27.98 18.00
N LEU A 8 -26.60 -27.10 18.94
CA LEU A 8 -27.22 -25.80 19.08
C LEU A 8 -26.34 -24.74 18.40
N PHE A 9 -26.89 -24.00 17.45
CA PHE A 9 -26.34 -22.72 17.06
C PHE A 9 -26.71 -21.70 18.14
N LEU A 10 -25.76 -21.23 18.94
CA LEU A 10 -25.93 -19.93 19.58
C LEU A 10 -26.00 -18.86 18.46
N PRO A 11 -26.63 -17.69 18.69
CA PRO A 11 -26.57 -16.60 17.74
C PRO A 11 -25.09 -16.29 17.46
N LEU A 12 -24.70 -16.42 16.19
CA LEU A 12 -23.33 -16.18 15.73
C LEU A 12 -23.05 -14.69 15.92
N VAL A 13 -22.37 -14.36 17.01
CA VAL A 13 -21.66 -13.10 17.15
C VAL A 13 -20.28 -13.38 16.59
N PHE A 14 -20.11 -13.05 15.31
CA PHE A 14 -18.82 -13.11 14.65
C PHE A 14 -17.96 -11.94 15.12
N ALA A 15 -16.80 -12.24 15.69
CA ALA A 15 -15.71 -11.29 15.84
C ALA A 15 -14.65 -11.66 14.81
N ALA A 16 -14.56 -10.88 13.74
CA ALA A 16 -13.45 -10.94 12.81
C ALA A 16 -12.23 -10.33 13.52
N LEU A 17 -11.39 -11.18 14.10
CA LEU A 17 -10.03 -10.81 14.44
C LEU A 17 -9.11 -11.64 13.56
N SER A 18 -8.43 -10.93 12.67
CA SER A 18 -7.31 -11.39 11.88
C SER A 18 -6.20 -11.84 12.84
N LEU A 19 -6.17 -13.14 13.14
CA LEU A 19 -5.01 -13.76 13.74
C LEU A 19 -4.52 -14.79 12.72
N PRO A 20 -3.37 -14.59 12.07
CA PRO A 20 -2.68 -15.70 11.47
C PRO A 20 -1.98 -16.48 12.58
N VAL A 21 -1.89 -17.79 12.34
CA VAL A 21 -1.05 -18.76 13.07
C VAL A 21 -1.55 -19.15 14.47
N HIS A 22 -2.33 -20.23 14.50
CA HIS A 22 -2.15 -21.35 15.44
C HIS A 22 -2.04 -21.04 16.94
N ALA A 23 -2.93 -20.23 17.50
CA ALA A 23 -3.44 -20.60 18.82
C ALA A 23 -4.50 -21.67 18.60
N ALA A 24 -4.09 -22.93 18.39
CA ALA A 24 -5.03 -24.05 18.44
C ALA A 24 -5.74 -23.95 19.79
N GLN A 25 -7.01 -23.55 19.78
CA GLN A 25 -7.77 -23.48 21.01
C GLN A 25 -7.75 -24.89 21.61
N GLU A 26 -7.38 -24.97 22.89
CA GLU A 26 -7.26 -26.25 23.57
C GLU A 26 -8.54 -27.08 23.39
N GLY A 27 -8.38 -28.30 22.87
CA GLY A 27 -9.50 -29.19 22.58
C GLY A 27 -10.20 -28.99 21.23
N VAL A 28 -9.60 -28.25 20.30
CA VAL A 28 -10.02 -28.16 18.89
C VAL A 28 -8.86 -28.57 17.98
N SER A 29 -9.12 -29.48 17.04
CA SER A 29 -8.19 -29.77 15.94
C SER A 29 -8.90 -29.58 14.60
N VAL A 30 -8.21 -28.93 13.66
CA VAL A 30 -8.74 -28.59 12.33
C VAL A 30 -7.74 -29.11 11.28
N ALA A 31 -8.21 -29.97 10.39
CA ALA A 31 -7.46 -30.48 9.26
C ALA A 31 -8.13 -30.03 7.95
N VAL A 32 -7.59 -28.98 7.35
CA VAL A 32 -8.08 -28.42 6.08
C VAL A 32 -7.69 -29.37 4.94
N GLN A 33 -8.65 -29.65 4.06
CA GLN A 33 -8.50 -30.57 2.94
C GLN A 33 -7.88 -29.85 1.73
N ASP A 34 -7.41 -30.65 0.76
CA ASP A 34 -6.92 -30.20 -0.55
C ASP A 34 -5.77 -29.18 -0.51
N GLY A 35 -5.09 -29.05 0.63
CA GLY A 35 -3.98 -28.12 0.80
C GLY A 35 -4.39 -26.65 0.71
N TYR A 36 -5.66 -26.31 0.97
CA TYR A 36 -6.10 -24.92 0.96
C TYR A 36 -5.37 -24.12 2.05
N VAL A 37 -4.66 -23.07 1.64
CA VAL A 37 -3.96 -22.15 2.52
C VAL A 37 -4.43 -20.73 2.24
N SER A 38 -4.60 -19.95 3.31
CA SER A 38 -4.88 -18.53 3.28
C SER A 38 -4.25 -17.91 4.53
N ASP A 39 -3.64 -16.73 4.37
CA ASP A 39 -3.08 -15.96 5.49
C ASP A 39 -4.18 -15.38 6.40
N TYR A 40 -5.42 -15.39 5.89
CA TYR A 40 -6.61 -14.89 6.56
C TYR A 40 -7.68 -15.97 6.69
N GLY A 41 -8.61 -15.77 7.61
CA GLY A 41 -9.65 -16.73 7.88
C GLY A 41 -10.74 -16.21 8.81
N VAL A 42 -11.67 -17.10 9.13
CA VAL A 42 -12.87 -16.83 9.92
C VAL A 42 -12.85 -17.64 11.22
N ASN A 43 -13.14 -16.98 12.34
CA ASN A 43 -13.35 -17.62 13.63
C ASN A 43 -14.83 -17.93 13.82
N ILE A 44 -15.19 -19.22 13.91
CA ILE A 44 -16.56 -19.69 14.05
C ILE A 44 -16.81 -20.11 15.50
N PRO A 45 -17.60 -19.33 16.27
CA PRO A 45 -18.04 -19.77 17.60
C PRO A 45 -18.92 -21.01 17.46
N PHE A 46 -18.55 -22.08 18.15
CA PHE A 46 -19.19 -23.37 18.01
C PHE A 46 -19.29 -24.11 19.36
N THR A 47 -20.44 -24.74 19.59
CA THR A 47 -20.66 -25.61 20.75
C THR A 47 -20.99 -27.01 20.23
N ARG A 48 -20.15 -27.99 20.58
CA ARG A 48 -20.31 -29.35 20.08
C ARG A 48 -21.57 -30.04 20.64
N SER A 49 -22.09 -30.99 19.90
CA SER A 49 -23.09 -31.93 20.42
C SER A 49 -22.46 -32.84 21.47
N PRO A 50 -23.16 -33.16 22.58
CA PRO A 50 -22.71 -34.18 23.52
C PRO A 50 -22.60 -35.59 22.90
N ARG A 51 -23.15 -35.81 21.69
CA ARG A 51 -23.18 -37.11 21.03
C ARG A 51 -22.01 -37.37 20.07
N THR A 52 -21.24 -36.34 19.69
CA THR A 52 -20.09 -36.48 18.79
C THR A 52 -19.07 -35.35 18.96
N GLY A 53 -17.79 -35.68 18.79
CA GLY A 53 -16.69 -34.72 18.67
C GLY A 53 -16.28 -34.44 17.23
N SER A 54 -16.79 -35.20 16.26
CA SER A 54 -16.30 -35.23 14.89
C SER A 54 -17.23 -34.51 13.92
N TYR A 55 -16.68 -33.55 13.18
CA TYR A 55 -17.41 -32.66 12.28
C TYR A 55 -16.65 -32.45 10.97
N THR A 56 -17.38 -32.20 9.89
CA THR A 56 -16.86 -31.57 8.68
C THR A 56 -17.43 -30.18 8.54
N PHE A 57 -16.57 -29.18 8.43
CA PHE A 57 -16.94 -27.80 8.13
C PHE A 57 -16.66 -27.53 6.65
N SER A 58 -17.65 -27.01 5.93
CA SER A 58 -17.54 -26.66 4.51
C SER A 58 -18.04 -25.25 4.28
N LEU A 59 -17.22 -24.39 3.67
CA LEU A 59 -17.56 -23.01 3.33
C LEU A 59 -17.85 -22.89 1.83
N TYR A 60 -19.03 -22.38 1.50
CA TYR A 60 -19.49 -22.14 0.14
C TYR A 60 -19.60 -20.65 -0.13
N PRO A 61 -19.14 -20.15 -1.28
CA PRO A 61 -19.38 -18.77 -1.67
C PRO A 61 -20.89 -18.55 -1.89
N GLY A 62 -21.39 -17.40 -1.45
CA GLY A 62 -22.78 -16.97 -1.65
C GLY A 62 -23.77 -17.47 -0.59
N GLY A 63 -25.05 -17.27 -0.90
CA GLY A 63 -26.16 -17.44 0.05
C GLY A 63 -26.69 -18.88 0.23
N ALA A 64 -26.06 -19.88 -0.40
CA ALA A 64 -26.48 -21.27 -0.28
C ALA A 64 -25.29 -22.23 -0.28
N ALA A 65 -25.44 -23.38 0.37
CA ALA A 65 -24.48 -24.49 0.26
C ALA A 65 -24.71 -25.23 -1.07
N ALA A 66 -24.25 -24.63 -2.17
CA ALA A 66 -24.45 -25.13 -3.53
C ALA A 66 -23.12 -25.19 -4.28
N GLY A 67 -22.94 -26.23 -5.10
CA GLY A 67 -21.70 -26.45 -5.85
C GLY A 67 -20.60 -27.09 -4.99
N SER A 68 -19.34 -26.81 -5.34
CA SER A 68 -18.18 -27.26 -4.55
C SER A 68 -17.86 -26.23 -3.47
N PRO A 69 -17.55 -26.66 -2.24
CA PRO A 69 -17.08 -25.75 -1.20
C PRO A 69 -15.68 -25.20 -1.56
N GLU A 70 -15.44 -23.94 -1.22
CA GLU A 70 -14.13 -23.29 -1.31
C GLU A 70 -13.15 -23.88 -0.29
N VAL A 71 -13.67 -24.19 0.90
CA VAL A 71 -12.87 -24.73 2.02
C VAL A 71 -13.64 -25.89 2.62
N THR A 72 -12.96 -27.02 2.79
CA THR A 72 -13.46 -28.14 3.59
C THR A 72 -12.43 -28.50 4.65
N ALA A 73 -12.88 -28.70 5.88
CA ALA A 73 -12.02 -29.10 6.97
C ALA A 73 -12.66 -30.19 7.83
N ALA A 74 -11.89 -31.23 8.15
CA ALA A 74 -12.23 -32.15 9.22
C ALA A 74 -11.91 -31.49 10.56
N VAL A 75 -12.87 -31.47 11.48
CA VAL A 75 -12.76 -30.77 12.76
C VAL A 75 -13.14 -31.72 13.90
N GLU A 76 -12.21 -31.91 14.82
CA GLU A 76 -12.47 -32.64 16.07
C GLU A 76 -12.50 -31.66 17.25
N ILE A 77 -13.54 -31.79 18.08
CA ILE A 77 -13.75 -30.95 19.25
C ILE A 77 -13.95 -31.84 20.47
N THR A 78 -13.05 -31.74 21.44
CA THR A 78 -13.10 -32.50 22.70
C THR A 78 -13.70 -31.70 23.85
N SER A 79 -13.58 -30.37 23.82
CA SER A 79 -14.13 -29.47 24.83
C SER A 79 -15.66 -29.52 24.86
N ALA A 80 -16.24 -29.52 26.07
CA ALA A 80 -17.68 -29.36 26.28
C ALA A 80 -18.11 -27.89 26.40
N ALA A 81 -17.16 -26.98 26.64
CA ALA A 81 -17.41 -25.54 26.63
C ALA A 81 -17.46 -25.02 25.18
N PRO A 82 -18.08 -23.85 24.93
CA PRO A 82 -18.00 -23.19 23.64
C PRO A 82 -16.55 -22.94 23.20
N VAL A 83 -16.28 -23.16 21.91
CA VAL A 83 -14.96 -22.97 21.29
C VAL A 83 -15.06 -22.08 20.06
N ASN A 84 -13.93 -21.59 19.56
CA ASN A 84 -13.80 -20.95 18.27
C ASN A 84 -13.05 -21.89 17.32
N VAL A 85 -13.68 -22.23 16.20
CA VAL A 85 -13.05 -22.99 15.12
C VAL A 85 -12.55 -22.00 14.08
N TYR A 86 -11.23 -21.94 13.89
CA TYR A 86 -10.64 -21.12 12.83
C TYR A 86 -10.62 -21.90 11.51
N LEU A 87 -11.12 -21.30 10.43
CA LEU A 87 -10.99 -21.81 9.07
C LEU A 87 -10.29 -20.77 8.19
N PRO A 88 -9.24 -21.14 7.44
CA PRO A 88 -8.67 -20.25 6.44
C PRO A 88 -9.75 -19.93 5.41
N LEU A 89 -9.80 -18.67 4.97
CA LEU A 89 -10.78 -18.21 3.99
C LEU A 89 -10.22 -16.97 3.28
N ARG A 90 -10.10 -17.02 1.96
CA ARG A 90 -9.77 -15.82 1.17
C ARG A 90 -10.90 -14.80 1.28
N HIS A 91 -10.54 -13.53 1.40
CA HIS A 91 -11.48 -12.42 1.48
C HIS A 91 -11.28 -11.50 0.28
N ASP A 92 -12.38 -10.97 -0.24
CA ASP A 92 -12.32 -9.79 -1.08
C ASP A 92 -11.86 -8.62 -0.19
N PRO A 93 -10.67 -8.03 -0.43
CA PRO A 93 -10.20 -6.91 0.36
C PRO A 93 -11.09 -5.68 0.18
N ALA A 94 -11.79 -5.53 -0.96
CA ALA A 94 -12.52 -4.33 -1.33
C ALA A 94 -13.96 -4.28 -0.76
N GLY A 95 -14.48 -5.38 -0.22
CA GLY A 95 -15.89 -5.40 0.18
C GLY A 95 -16.37 -6.60 0.98
N PRO A 96 -17.62 -6.53 1.46
CA PRO A 96 -18.23 -7.62 2.18
C PRO A 96 -18.48 -8.80 1.22
N SER A 97 -18.18 -10.01 1.69
CA SER A 97 -18.42 -11.26 0.97
C SER A 97 -19.45 -12.09 1.73
N THR A 98 -20.44 -12.63 1.03
CA THR A 98 -21.43 -13.54 1.60
C THR A 98 -20.99 -14.99 1.42
N TRP A 99 -21.12 -15.78 2.49
CA TRP A 99 -20.69 -17.16 2.57
C TRP A 99 -21.75 -18.01 3.27
N THR A 100 -21.77 -19.30 2.95
CA THR A 100 -22.59 -20.29 3.65
C THR A 100 -21.70 -21.35 4.27
N LEU A 101 -21.75 -21.45 5.59
CA LEU A 101 -21.09 -22.52 6.34
C LEU A 101 -22.05 -23.71 6.48
N ALA A 102 -21.68 -24.87 5.93
CA ALA A 102 -22.32 -26.14 6.21
C ALA A 102 -21.47 -26.95 7.20
N VAL A 103 -22.07 -27.37 8.30
CA VAL A 103 -21.44 -28.24 9.30
C VAL A 103 -22.14 -29.58 9.31
N THR A 104 -21.39 -30.63 9.00
CA THR A 104 -21.85 -32.02 9.05
C THR A 104 -21.29 -32.68 10.31
N ALA A 105 -22.16 -33.15 11.19
CA ALA A 105 -21.76 -33.91 12.36
C ALA A 105 -21.73 -35.39 12.04
N HIS A 106 -20.60 -36.04 12.32
CA HIS A 106 -20.41 -37.46 12.06
C HIS A 106 -20.82 -38.29 13.26
N VAL A 107 -21.28 -39.51 13.01
CA VAL A 107 -21.65 -40.43 14.08
C VAL A 107 -20.37 -40.90 14.79
N ALA A 108 -20.34 -40.74 16.12
CA ALA A 108 -19.22 -41.23 16.91
C ALA A 108 -19.12 -42.76 16.83
N SER A 109 -17.89 -43.27 16.86
CA SER A 109 -17.61 -44.71 16.85
C SER A 109 -18.39 -45.43 17.96
N GLY A 110 -19.07 -46.52 17.59
CA GLY A 110 -19.90 -47.32 18.51
C GLY A 110 -21.34 -46.80 18.70
N ARG A 111 -21.74 -45.73 18.01
CA ARG A 111 -23.10 -45.16 18.04
C ARG A 111 -23.84 -45.27 16.71
N GLU A 112 -23.30 -46.00 15.73
CA GLU A 112 -23.80 -46.11 14.35
C GLU A 112 -25.22 -46.69 14.28
N ALA A 113 -25.57 -47.58 15.21
CA ALA A 113 -26.92 -48.15 15.33
C ALA A 113 -27.93 -47.18 15.96
N LEU A 114 -27.47 -46.18 16.72
CA LEU A 114 -28.29 -45.30 17.54
C LEU A 114 -28.49 -43.90 16.95
N ASP A 115 -27.51 -43.45 16.16
CA ASP A 115 -27.41 -42.10 15.64
C ASP A 115 -27.34 -42.05 14.11
N ARG A 116 -27.64 -40.88 13.56
CA ARG A 116 -27.51 -40.57 12.13
C ARG A 116 -26.79 -39.24 11.99
N GLU A 117 -25.96 -39.14 10.95
CA GLU A 117 -25.35 -37.86 10.56
C GLU A 117 -26.40 -36.78 10.35
N ALA A 118 -26.02 -35.56 10.63
CA ALA A 118 -26.85 -34.39 10.44
C ALA A 118 -25.99 -33.26 9.90
N THR A 119 -26.54 -32.52 8.95
CA THR A 119 -25.91 -31.31 8.40
C THR A 119 -26.80 -30.13 8.69
N ALA A 120 -26.18 -29.03 9.08
CA ALA A 120 -26.84 -27.74 9.21
C ALA A 120 -26.04 -26.67 8.47
N ALA A 121 -26.73 -25.77 7.77
CA ALA A 121 -26.12 -24.70 7.01
C ALA A 121 -26.56 -23.34 7.55
N LYS A 122 -25.65 -22.37 7.55
CA LYS A 122 -25.91 -20.99 7.93
C LYS A 122 -25.13 -20.00 7.08
N THR A 123 -25.84 -19.00 6.57
CA THR A 123 -25.26 -17.92 5.79
C THR A 123 -24.76 -16.79 6.70
N PHE A 124 -23.66 -16.17 6.31
CA PHE A 124 -23.10 -14.97 6.94
C PHE A 124 -22.47 -14.05 5.88
N THR A 125 -22.26 -12.79 6.27
CA THR A 125 -21.54 -11.81 5.46
C THR A 125 -20.36 -11.32 6.29
N THR A 126 -19.19 -11.17 5.65
CA THR A 126 -18.01 -10.64 6.34
C THR A 126 -18.26 -9.21 6.82
N ALA A 127 -17.82 -8.91 8.03
CA ALA A 127 -17.89 -7.59 8.62
C ALA A 127 -16.54 -6.88 8.48
N PRO A 128 -16.52 -5.53 8.49
CA PRO A 128 -15.26 -4.78 8.53
C PRO A 128 -14.40 -5.17 9.72
N THR A 129 -13.09 -5.24 9.51
CA THR A 129 -12.07 -5.51 10.54
C THR A 129 -11.59 -4.22 11.23
N CYS A 130 -11.82 -3.06 10.61
CA CYS A 130 -11.38 -1.76 11.11
C CYS A 130 -12.34 -1.11 12.13
N SER A 131 -13.13 -1.91 12.84
CA SER A 131 -14.13 -1.48 13.84
C SER A 131 -15.24 -0.55 13.33
N CYS A 132 -15.34 -0.31 12.03
CA CYS A 132 -16.41 0.47 11.44
C CYS A 132 -17.70 -0.34 11.31
N PRO A 133 -18.89 0.30 11.39
CA PRO A 133 -20.15 -0.39 11.15
C PRO A 133 -20.21 -1.06 9.78
N ALA A 134 -20.87 -2.21 9.69
CA ALA A 134 -21.14 -2.86 8.41
C ALA A 134 -21.86 -1.91 7.44
N GLY A 135 -21.45 -1.92 6.16
CA GLY A 135 -21.96 -1.00 5.14
C GLY A 135 -21.26 0.36 5.10
N THR A 136 -20.26 0.60 5.96
CA THR A 136 -19.39 1.78 5.84
C THR A 136 -18.61 1.71 4.53
N ALA A 137 -18.72 2.76 3.70
CA ALA A 137 -18.02 2.86 2.43
C ALA A 137 -16.50 2.82 2.64
N GLY A 138 -15.81 1.96 1.89
CA GLY A 138 -14.35 1.82 1.94
C GLY A 138 -13.80 1.21 3.22
N ALA A 139 -14.65 0.65 4.08
CA ALA A 139 -14.16 -0.03 5.29
C ALA A 139 -13.24 -1.20 4.93
N TYR A 140 -12.26 -1.47 5.79
CA TYR A 140 -11.33 -2.57 5.58
C TYR A 140 -11.93 -3.88 6.05
N TYR A 141 -11.78 -4.93 5.24
CA TYR A 141 -12.28 -6.28 5.51
C TYR A 141 -11.16 -7.29 5.80
N VAL A 142 -9.90 -6.87 5.67
CA VAL A 142 -8.73 -7.70 5.87
C VAL A 142 -7.65 -6.91 6.59
N GLY A 143 -7.02 -7.54 7.59
CA GLY A 143 -6.04 -6.91 8.50
C GLY A 143 -6.68 -6.18 9.67
N ASP A 144 -5.87 -5.86 10.69
CA ASP A 144 -6.28 -5.07 11.86
C ASP A 144 -5.59 -3.69 11.92
N GLY A 145 -4.78 -3.36 10.90
CA GLY A 145 -4.04 -2.10 10.81
C GLY A 145 -2.74 -2.11 11.59
N SER A 146 -2.34 -3.23 12.21
CA SER A 146 -1.01 -3.42 12.77
C SER A 146 0.04 -3.66 11.68
N ALA A 147 1.32 -3.51 12.02
CA ALA A 147 2.41 -3.79 11.09
C ALA A 147 2.45 -5.26 10.64
N GLN A 148 2.00 -6.18 11.50
CA GLN A 148 1.93 -7.61 11.20
C GLN A 148 0.73 -7.94 10.31
N HIS A 149 -0.40 -7.25 10.50
CA HIS A 149 -1.65 -7.47 9.77
C HIS A 149 -2.19 -6.14 9.23
N PRO A 150 -1.51 -5.56 8.21
CA PRO A 150 -1.91 -4.27 7.66
C PRO A 150 -3.31 -4.37 7.04
N PHE A 151 -4.03 -3.26 7.03
CA PHE A 151 -5.27 -3.18 6.27
C PHE A 151 -4.97 -3.32 4.77
N LEU A 152 -5.70 -4.21 4.09
CA LEU A 152 -5.54 -4.35 2.63
C LEU A 152 -6.32 -3.27 1.88
N VAL A 153 -5.66 -2.66 0.90
CA VAL A 153 -6.23 -1.62 0.03
C VAL A 153 -6.31 -2.15 -1.40
N GLY A 154 -7.51 -2.53 -1.82
CA GLY A 154 -7.78 -3.03 -3.17
C GLY A 154 -8.65 -2.10 -4.02
N ALA A 155 -9.23 -1.05 -3.43
CA ALA A 155 -10.18 -0.18 -4.11
C ALA A 155 -10.06 1.30 -3.71
N ARG A 156 -10.52 2.19 -4.61
CA ARG A 156 -10.53 3.64 -4.43
C ARG A 156 -11.23 4.06 -3.13
N GLU A 157 -12.37 3.45 -2.81
CA GLU A 157 -13.16 3.79 -1.63
C GLU A 157 -12.37 3.56 -0.34
N GLN A 158 -11.43 2.62 -0.34
CA GLN A 158 -10.58 2.36 0.83
C GLN A 158 -9.52 3.44 1.01
N LEU A 159 -8.97 3.99 -0.08
CA LEU A 159 -8.13 5.20 -0.01
C LEU A 159 -8.89 6.38 0.60
N VAL A 160 -10.16 6.58 0.20
CA VAL A 160 -11.05 7.61 0.79
C VAL A 160 -11.24 7.36 2.30
N HIS A 161 -11.37 6.10 2.70
CA HIS A 161 -11.60 5.71 4.09
C HIS A 161 -10.35 5.84 4.99
N MET A 162 -9.16 5.91 4.40
CA MET A 162 -7.87 5.99 5.13
C MET A 162 -7.78 7.18 6.10
N GLU A 163 -8.51 8.27 5.87
CA GLU A 163 -8.57 9.42 6.79
C GLU A 163 -9.08 9.04 8.20
N LYS A 164 -9.77 7.91 8.35
CA LYS A 164 -10.19 7.37 9.65
C LYS A 164 -9.12 6.51 10.34
N HIS A 165 -8.03 6.20 9.65
CA HIS A 165 -7.00 5.23 10.05
C HIS A 165 -5.59 5.78 9.82
N LEU A 166 -5.37 7.06 10.14
CA LEU A 166 -4.14 7.80 9.82
C LEU A 166 -2.85 7.24 10.45
N ALA A 167 -2.95 6.39 11.46
CA ALA A 167 -1.82 5.75 12.14
C ALA A 167 -1.68 4.25 11.82
N ALA A 168 -2.55 3.70 10.98
CA ALA A 168 -2.55 2.28 10.65
C ALA A 168 -1.42 1.90 9.69
N SER A 169 -1.11 0.61 9.62
CA SER A 169 -0.33 0.02 8.53
C SER A 169 -1.27 -0.46 7.43
N LEU A 170 -0.95 -0.13 6.19
CA LEU A 170 -1.75 -0.44 5.01
C LEU A 170 -0.88 -1.12 3.94
N LEU A 171 -1.47 -2.08 3.23
CA LEU A 171 -0.86 -2.78 2.11
C LEU A 171 -1.81 -2.75 0.91
N GLN A 172 -1.40 -2.09 -0.17
CA GLN A 172 -2.13 -2.12 -1.43
C GLN A 172 -1.93 -3.46 -2.14
N VAL A 173 -3.01 -3.98 -2.71
CA VAL A 173 -3.08 -5.32 -3.32
C VAL A 173 -3.67 -5.32 -4.74
N ALA A 174 -3.91 -4.13 -5.28
CA ALA A 174 -4.36 -3.93 -6.65
C ALA A 174 -3.95 -2.53 -7.13
N ASP A 175 -3.87 -2.34 -8.44
CA ASP A 175 -3.79 -1.01 -9.03
C ASP A 175 -5.11 -0.26 -8.80
N ILE A 176 -5.03 1.03 -8.48
CA ILE A 176 -6.21 1.84 -8.14
C ILE A 176 -6.30 3.05 -9.07
N ASP A 177 -7.33 3.06 -9.91
CA ASP A 177 -7.73 4.25 -10.66
C ASP A 177 -8.63 5.14 -9.80
N CYS A 178 -8.13 6.33 -9.46
CA CYS A 178 -8.86 7.29 -8.66
C CYS A 178 -9.84 8.11 -9.46
N GLY A 179 -9.88 8.09 -10.80
CA GLY A 179 -10.95 8.67 -11.62
C GLY A 179 -11.54 10.01 -11.13
N GLY A 180 -10.73 10.95 -10.63
CA GLY A 180 -11.17 12.24 -10.09
C GLY A 180 -10.95 12.44 -8.58
N THR A 181 -11.73 13.34 -7.98
CA THR A 181 -11.42 13.90 -6.66
C THR A 181 -11.48 12.89 -5.52
N LEU A 182 -10.37 12.79 -4.78
CA LEU A 182 -10.32 12.14 -3.46
C LEU A 182 -10.45 13.20 -2.34
N PRO A 183 -10.98 12.84 -1.15
CA PRO A 183 -10.76 13.67 0.02
C PRO A 183 -9.26 13.74 0.33
N THR A 184 -8.84 14.81 0.98
CA THR A 184 -7.46 14.96 1.41
C THR A 184 -7.17 13.97 2.54
N ILE A 185 -6.12 13.16 2.38
CA ILE A 185 -5.53 12.45 3.52
C ILE A 185 -4.61 13.42 4.24
N SER A 186 -5.03 13.87 5.43
CA SER A 186 -4.50 15.09 6.03
C SER A 186 -3.09 14.94 6.60
N CYS A 187 -2.95 14.17 7.68
CA CYS A 187 -1.67 13.96 8.37
C CYS A 187 -1.53 12.47 8.70
N PHE A 188 -0.91 11.74 7.79
CA PHE A 188 -0.69 10.30 7.95
C PHE A 188 0.62 10.04 8.72
N THR A 189 0.53 9.19 9.74
CA THR A 189 1.64 8.81 10.65
C THR A 189 1.92 7.31 10.65
N GLY A 190 1.17 6.55 9.86
CA GLY A 190 1.27 5.10 9.78
C GLY A 190 2.31 4.63 8.76
N SER A 191 2.09 3.42 8.22
CA SER A 191 2.85 2.88 7.10
C SER A 191 1.94 2.58 5.92
N TYR A 192 2.34 3.02 4.72
CA TYR A 192 1.65 2.71 3.48
C TYR A 192 2.59 1.96 2.56
N ASP A 193 2.31 0.68 2.36
CA ASP A 193 3.01 -0.16 1.42
C ASP A 193 2.18 -0.31 0.15
N GLY A 194 2.65 0.25 -0.95
CA GLY A 194 1.97 0.15 -2.24
C GLY A 194 1.96 -1.24 -2.84
N GLY A 195 2.68 -2.23 -2.26
CA GLY A 195 2.65 -3.61 -2.75
C GLY A 195 3.17 -3.76 -4.18
N TRP A 196 3.95 -2.80 -4.68
CA TRP A 196 4.34 -2.67 -6.09
C TRP A 196 3.17 -2.42 -7.05
N HIS A 197 2.07 -1.86 -6.54
CA HIS A 197 0.94 -1.39 -7.32
C HIS A 197 0.99 0.11 -7.55
N LYS A 198 0.19 0.56 -8.51
CA LYS A 198 0.09 1.97 -8.87
C LYS A 198 -1.25 2.59 -8.50
N ILE A 199 -1.23 3.91 -8.33
CA ILE A 199 -2.40 4.76 -8.21
C ILE A 199 -2.40 5.74 -9.39
N SER A 200 -3.52 5.87 -10.09
CA SER A 200 -3.67 6.80 -11.21
C SER A 200 -4.80 7.79 -11.01
N GLY A 201 -4.81 8.89 -11.78
CA GLY A 201 -5.95 9.81 -11.84
C GLY A 201 -6.20 10.62 -10.56
N LEU A 202 -5.16 10.87 -9.76
CA LEU A 202 -5.26 11.79 -8.61
C LEU A 202 -5.39 13.24 -9.10
N ASP A 203 -6.16 14.06 -8.37
CA ASP A 203 -6.31 15.50 -8.61
C ASP A 203 -5.65 16.38 -7.54
N LYS A 204 -4.90 15.76 -6.62
CA LYS A 204 -4.16 16.36 -5.50
C LYS A 204 -3.10 15.38 -4.97
N PRO A 205 -2.20 15.81 -4.07
CA PRO A 205 -1.30 14.89 -3.38
C PRO A 205 -2.07 13.75 -2.72
N LEU A 206 -1.58 12.51 -2.82
CA LEU A 206 -2.16 11.37 -2.10
C LEU A 206 -2.16 11.65 -0.59
N PHE A 207 -1.00 12.06 -0.07
CA PHE A 207 -0.86 12.52 1.31
C PHE A 207 -0.61 14.03 1.34
N TRP A 208 -1.40 14.78 2.10
CA TRP A 208 -1.09 16.19 2.30
C TRP A 208 0.18 16.34 3.15
N THR A 209 0.21 15.64 4.28
CA THR A 209 1.36 15.58 5.19
C THR A 209 1.65 14.15 5.63
N LEU A 210 2.92 13.77 5.59
CA LEU A 210 3.46 12.58 6.23
C LEU A 210 4.26 13.01 7.47
N ARG A 211 4.01 12.39 8.63
CA ARG A 211 4.80 12.65 9.86
C ARG A 211 5.25 11.34 10.48
N GLN A 212 6.55 11.11 10.57
CA GLN A 212 7.12 9.86 11.08
C GLN A 212 6.56 8.62 10.36
N ALA A 213 6.08 8.82 9.13
CA ALA A 213 5.42 7.80 8.33
C ALA A 213 6.41 7.14 7.37
N THR A 214 6.09 5.91 6.98
CA THR A 214 6.80 5.20 5.92
C THR A 214 5.87 4.99 4.74
N VAL A 215 6.28 5.44 3.55
CA VAL A 215 5.60 5.12 2.29
C VAL A 215 6.57 4.39 1.39
N GLN A 216 6.16 3.23 0.87
CA GLN A 216 7.05 2.40 0.08
C GLN A 216 6.36 1.66 -1.06
N ARG A 217 7.12 1.29 -2.10
CA ARG A 217 6.68 0.39 -3.18
C ARG A 217 5.41 0.86 -3.87
N LEU A 218 5.31 2.16 -4.14
CA LEU A 218 4.12 2.81 -4.69
C LEU A 218 4.43 3.61 -5.97
N GLY A 219 3.71 3.30 -7.05
CA GLY A 219 3.72 4.08 -8.28
C GLY A 219 2.57 5.08 -8.32
N ILE A 220 2.81 6.29 -8.82
CA ILE A 220 1.75 7.26 -9.12
C ILE A 220 1.84 7.68 -10.57
N GLU A 221 0.79 7.40 -11.35
CA GLU A 221 0.77 7.65 -12.79
C GLU A 221 -0.35 8.65 -13.18
N ASP A 222 -0.15 9.39 -14.27
CA ASP A 222 -1.18 10.15 -14.97
C ASP A 222 -2.07 10.98 -14.03
N SER A 223 -1.43 11.73 -13.14
CA SER A 223 -2.06 12.41 -12.02
C SER A 223 -1.70 13.90 -12.00
N THR A 224 -2.59 14.73 -11.45
CA THR A 224 -2.49 16.18 -11.51
C THR A 224 -2.71 16.79 -10.13
N ALA A 225 -1.92 17.77 -9.71
CA ALA A 225 -2.10 18.48 -8.44
C ALA A 225 -1.80 19.97 -8.64
N ILE A 226 -2.82 20.78 -8.91
CA ILE A 226 -2.68 22.20 -9.28
C ILE A 226 -3.23 23.10 -8.18
N PHE A 227 -2.32 23.71 -7.40
CA PHE A 227 -2.63 24.60 -6.29
C PHE A 227 -2.00 25.98 -6.55
N PRO A 228 -2.79 27.03 -6.83
CA PRO A 228 -2.28 28.36 -7.17
C PRO A 228 -1.80 29.17 -5.95
N THR A 229 -1.92 28.62 -4.75
CA THR A 229 -1.61 29.26 -3.47
C THR A 229 -0.12 29.26 -3.18
N LEU A 230 0.38 30.36 -2.62
CA LEU A 230 1.80 30.60 -2.32
C LEU A 230 2.29 29.98 -1.00
N SER A 231 1.52 29.08 -0.38
CA SER A 231 1.87 28.44 0.89
C SER A 231 2.13 26.94 0.79
N ASP A 232 1.70 26.30 -0.29
CA ASP A 232 1.54 24.85 -0.27
C ASP A 232 2.75 24.16 -0.92
N HIS A 233 3.34 23.23 -0.17
CA HIS A 233 4.30 22.28 -0.71
C HIS A 233 3.51 21.21 -1.46
N ILE A 234 3.85 20.99 -2.73
CA ILE A 234 3.10 20.08 -3.60
C ILE A 234 4.01 19.01 -4.19
N GLY A 235 3.69 17.76 -3.91
CA GLY A 235 4.23 16.58 -4.58
C GLY A 235 3.11 15.58 -4.73
N ILE A 236 3.11 14.79 -5.80
CA ILE A 236 1.95 13.94 -6.11
C ILE A 236 1.78 12.81 -5.10
N LEU A 237 2.89 12.32 -4.52
CA LEU A 237 2.84 11.38 -3.40
C LEU A 237 2.56 12.13 -2.10
N ALA A 238 3.36 13.15 -1.79
CA ALA A 238 3.17 13.95 -0.60
C ALA A 238 3.45 15.44 -0.81
N GLY A 239 2.61 16.28 -0.19
CA GLY A 239 2.87 17.70 -0.07
C GLY A 239 4.11 17.96 0.80
N SER A 240 4.02 17.55 2.07
CA SER A 240 5.12 17.66 3.05
C SER A 240 5.42 16.34 3.74
N VAL A 241 6.69 16.07 3.99
CA VAL A 241 7.16 14.95 4.81
C VAL A 241 7.94 15.49 6.00
N HIS A 242 7.63 15.03 7.21
CA HIS A 242 8.34 15.35 8.44
C HIS A 242 8.85 14.05 9.08
N ASP A 243 10.16 13.88 9.22
CA ASP A 243 10.79 12.70 9.84
C ASP A 243 10.35 11.36 9.20
N GLY A 244 10.05 11.36 7.90
CA GLY A 244 9.49 10.22 7.18
C GLY A 244 10.49 9.47 6.31
N THR A 245 10.14 8.25 5.93
CA THR A 245 10.89 7.44 4.95
C THR A 245 10.04 7.22 3.71
N ILE A 246 10.56 7.63 2.55
CA ILE A 246 9.96 7.34 1.23
C ILE A 246 10.92 6.43 0.48
N ARG A 247 10.49 5.25 0.06
CA ARG A 247 11.37 4.33 -0.67
C ARG A 247 10.69 3.52 -1.76
N ASP A 248 11.41 3.22 -2.83
CA ASP A 248 10.88 2.35 -3.89
C ASP A 248 9.58 2.93 -4.52
N CYS A 249 9.51 4.25 -4.63
CA CYS A 249 8.32 4.95 -5.13
C CYS A 249 8.63 5.72 -6.42
N TYR A 250 7.63 5.91 -7.27
CA TYR A 250 7.81 6.74 -8.46
C TYR A 250 6.60 7.58 -8.84
N SER A 251 6.86 8.60 -9.65
CA SER A 251 5.82 9.29 -10.42
C SER A 251 6.07 9.21 -11.93
N LEU A 252 4.98 9.08 -12.70
CA LEU A 252 5.00 9.00 -14.16
C LEU A 252 3.95 9.95 -14.73
N ASN A 253 4.38 10.89 -15.59
CA ASN A 253 3.52 11.85 -16.30
C ASN A 253 2.61 12.68 -15.38
N CYS A 254 3.12 13.05 -14.21
CA CYS A 254 2.37 13.86 -13.26
C CYS A 254 2.54 15.36 -13.52
N SER A 255 1.44 16.13 -13.42
CA SER A 255 1.41 17.58 -13.59
C SER A 255 1.15 18.29 -12.26
N LEU A 256 2.06 19.15 -11.81
CA LEU A 256 2.00 19.77 -10.49
C LEU A 256 2.15 21.29 -10.57
N LYS A 257 1.39 22.01 -9.74
CA LYS A 257 1.56 23.43 -9.49
C LYS A 257 1.42 23.73 -8.00
N GLY A 258 2.33 24.53 -7.45
CA GLY A 258 2.38 24.84 -6.02
C GLY A 258 3.49 25.84 -5.66
N TYR A 259 3.72 26.07 -4.37
CA TYR A 259 4.74 27.00 -3.91
C TYR A 259 6.15 26.41 -4.03
N ASN A 260 6.44 25.34 -3.26
CA ASN A 260 7.60 24.47 -3.48
C ASN A 260 7.10 23.14 -4.01
N THR A 261 7.54 22.77 -5.21
CA THR A 261 6.91 21.68 -5.93
C THR A 261 7.95 20.70 -6.45
N GLY A 262 7.75 19.42 -6.16
CA GLY A 262 8.56 18.32 -6.70
C GLY A 262 7.68 17.29 -7.40
N GLY A 263 8.21 16.60 -8.40
CA GLY A 263 7.44 15.59 -9.14
C GLY A 263 6.93 14.43 -8.29
N LEU A 264 7.52 14.18 -7.11
CA LEU A 264 7.06 13.17 -6.16
C LEU A 264 6.73 13.77 -4.79
N ILE A 265 7.63 14.62 -4.25
CA ILE A 265 7.51 15.24 -2.92
C ILE A 265 7.67 16.76 -3.02
N GLY A 266 6.77 17.52 -2.41
CA GLY A 266 6.87 18.99 -2.37
C GLY A 266 7.96 19.48 -1.42
N GLY A 267 7.84 19.13 -0.14
CA GLY A 267 8.73 19.53 0.93
C GLY A 267 9.14 18.37 1.84
N PHE A 268 10.41 18.35 2.26
CA PHE A 268 10.95 17.36 3.18
C PHE A 268 11.59 18.07 4.39
N PHE A 269 11.16 17.69 5.59
CA PHE A 269 11.46 18.32 6.87
C PHE A 269 11.67 17.25 7.95
N GLY A 270 12.15 17.59 9.15
CA GLY A 270 12.61 16.62 10.17
C GLY A 270 14.00 15.98 9.98
N GLU A 271 14.67 15.70 11.11
CA GLU A 271 16.06 15.23 11.19
C GLU A 271 16.28 13.80 10.64
N ALA A 272 15.22 12.96 10.63
CA ALA A 272 15.30 11.55 10.24
C ALA A 272 14.77 11.27 8.82
N SER A 273 14.77 12.29 7.97
CA SER A 273 14.12 12.27 6.67
C SER A 273 14.96 11.65 5.55
N ARG A 274 14.43 10.57 4.96
CA ARG A 274 15.12 9.80 3.90
C ARG A 274 14.23 9.54 2.70
N ILE A 275 14.80 9.73 1.51
CA ILE A 275 14.26 9.25 0.25
C ILE A 275 15.26 8.32 -0.45
N GLU A 276 14.81 7.14 -0.86
CA GLU A 276 15.71 6.11 -1.39
C GLU A 276 15.07 5.30 -2.52
N ARG A 277 15.80 5.03 -3.60
CA ARG A 277 15.31 4.26 -4.74
C ARG A 277 13.98 4.80 -5.29
N CYS A 278 13.89 6.12 -5.44
CA CYS A 278 12.72 6.79 -5.97
C CYS A 278 13.01 7.46 -7.30
N TYR A 279 12.02 7.53 -8.18
CA TYR A 279 12.21 8.17 -9.47
C TYR A 279 11.00 8.95 -9.99
N ALA A 280 11.24 9.88 -10.90
CA ALA A 280 10.19 10.65 -11.56
C ALA A 280 10.45 10.72 -13.07
N LEU A 281 9.47 10.29 -13.86
CA LEU A 281 9.50 10.31 -15.31
C LEU A 281 8.41 11.23 -15.85
N GLY A 282 8.77 12.16 -16.72
CA GLY A 282 7.82 13.05 -17.38
C GLY A 282 7.08 14.00 -16.44
N ALA A 283 7.64 14.29 -15.25
CA ALA A 283 7.05 15.26 -14.35
C ALA A 283 7.01 16.66 -14.99
N ARG A 284 5.84 17.31 -14.95
CA ARG A 284 5.62 18.70 -15.34
C ARG A 284 5.37 19.53 -14.09
N VAL A 285 6.34 20.37 -13.71
CA VAL A 285 6.28 21.13 -12.46
C VAL A 285 6.29 22.63 -12.73
N ASP A 286 5.24 23.31 -12.27
CA ASP A 286 5.13 24.77 -12.23
C ASP A 286 5.16 25.25 -10.77
N SER A 287 6.30 25.76 -10.31
CA SER A 287 6.49 26.16 -8.91
C SER A 287 6.53 27.67 -8.79
N HIS A 288 6.09 28.23 -7.68
CA HIS A 288 6.39 29.63 -7.39
C HIS A 288 7.86 29.84 -6.97
N SER A 289 8.43 28.89 -6.22
CA SER A 289 9.80 28.94 -5.67
C SER A 289 10.70 27.91 -6.34
N SER A 290 11.00 26.78 -5.68
CA SER A 290 12.01 25.81 -6.15
C SER A 290 11.37 24.60 -6.83
N PRO A 291 11.23 24.56 -8.18
CA PRO A 291 10.73 23.40 -8.90
C PRO A 291 11.78 22.29 -8.96
N ALA A 292 11.34 21.05 -8.87
CA ALA A 292 12.21 19.88 -9.02
C ALA A 292 11.53 18.69 -9.69
N GLY A 293 12.32 17.85 -10.37
CA GLY A 293 11.78 16.61 -10.94
C GLY A 293 11.37 15.59 -9.87
N LEU A 294 12.01 15.54 -8.70
CA LEU A 294 11.67 14.57 -7.63
C LEU A 294 11.24 15.26 -6.32
N VAL A 295 12.13 16.05 -5.70
CA VAL A 295 11.89 16.70 -4.39
C VAL A 295 12.06 18.21 -4.50
N GLY A 296 11.00 18.98 -4.24
CA GLY A 296 11.01 20.44 -4.40
C GLY A 296 11.93 21.15 -3.41
N ARG A 297 11.74 20.91 -2.11
CA ARG A 297 12.54 21.56 -1.06
C ARG A 297 12.85 20.61 0.10
N ALA A 298 14.04 20.72 0.67
CA ALA A 298 14.37 20.05 1.92
C ALA A 298 15.16 20.97 2.86
N ASP A 299 14.65 21.19 4.07
CA ASP A 299 15.20 22.16 5.01
C ASP A 299 15.44 21.52 6.38
N GLU A 300 16.53 20.77 6.53
CA GLU A 300 16.92 20.20 7.83
C GLU A 300 18.40 19.87 7.92
N ALA A 301 18.87 19.59 9.13
CA ALA A 301 20.25 19.25 9.41
C ALA A 301 20.77 18.02 8.64
N ARG A 302 19.93 17.03 8.27
CA ARG A 302 20.39 15.72 7.76
C ARG A 302 19.48 15.04 6.72
N PHE A 303 18.97 15.77 5.74
CA PHE A 303 18.20 15.14 4.66
C PHE A 303 19.08 14.24 3.78
N GLN A 304 18.62 13.02 3.51
CA GLN A 304 19.34 12.02 2.71
C GLN A 304 18.54 11.57 1.50
N MET A 305 19.14 11.70 0.32
CA MET A 305 18.65 11.20 -0.95
C MET A 305 19.66 10.20 -1.51
N SER A 306 19.21 8.98 -1.84
CA SER A 306 20.09 7.97 -2.41
C SER A 306 19.41 7.10 -3.47
N HIS A 307 20.16 6.68 -4.49
CA HIS A 307 19.66 5.79 -5.53
C HIS A 307 18.43 6.36 -6.26
N CYS A 308 18.32 7.69 -6.34
CA CYS A 308 17.19 8.36 -6.95
C CYS A 308 17.53 8.86 -8.35
N TYR A 309 16.52 8.99 -9.21
CA TYR A 309 16.73 9.72 -10.46
C TYR A 309 15.49 10.44 -10.97
N ALA A 310 15.68 11.43 -11.85
CA ALA A 310 14.57 12.15 -12.44
C ALA A 310 14.82 12.55 -13.90
N ILE A 311 13.76 12.45 -14.71
CA ILE A 311 13.69 12.87 -16.09
C ILE A 311 12.45 13.78 -16.24
N PRO A 312 12.52 15.04 -15.80
CA PRO A 312 11.39 15.96 -15.88
C PRO A 312 11.09 16.38 -17.32
N ALA A 313 9.81 16.52 -17.65
CA ALA A 313 9.36 17.05 -18.94
C ALA A 313 9.44 18.58 -18.96
N TYR A 314 9.21 19.23 -17.82
CA TYR A 314 9.10 20.68 -17.71
C TYR A 314 9.27 21.11 -16.26
N LEU A 315 10.06 22.17 -16.03
CA LEU A 315 10.21 22.85 -14.74
C LEU A 315 10.10 24.36 -14.98
N SER A 316 9.22 25.05 -14.25
CA SER A 316 9.18 26.52 -14.19
C SER A 316 9.16 27.05 -12.77
N THR A 317 9.72 28.24 -12.61
CA THR A 317 9.64 29.04 -11.38
C THR A 317 9.05 30.42 -11.69
N GLU A 318 8.09 30.89 -10.88
CA GLU A 318 7.54 32.24 -10.98
C GLU A 318 8.45 33.30 -10.30
N SER A 319 9.42 32.88 -9.48
CA SER A 319 10.27 33.77 -8.71
C SER A 319 11.75 33.68 -9.10
N ALA A 320 12.26 34.76 -9.69
CA ALA A 320 13.67 34.88 -10.03
C ALA A 320 14.54 34.83 -8.75
N GLY A 321 15.40 33.82 -8.65
CA GLY A 321 16.37 33.70 -7.56
C GLY A 321 16.34 32.38 -6.79
N TYR A 322 15.32 31.54 -6.98
CA TYR A 322 15.29 30.20 -6.39
C TYR A 322 15.96 29.18 -7.33
N PRO A 323 16.79 28.26 -6.80
CA PRO A 323 17.42 27.24 -7.63
C PRO A 323 16.36 26.26 -8.13
N SER A 324 16.52 25.85 -9.38
CA SER A 324 15.72 24.80 -10.04
C SER A 324 16.65 23.64 -10.35
N GLY A 325 16.26 22.41 -10.02
CA GLY A 325 17.08 21.23 -10.28
C GLY A 325 16.27 20.09 -10.87
N ALA A 326 16.90 19.35 -11.80
CA ALA A 326 16.27 18.22 -12.44
C ALA A 326 15.87 17.12 -11.42
N LEU A 327 16.61 16.99 -10.31
CA LEU A 327 16.36 16.01 -9.26
C LEU A 327 15.77 16.64 -7.99
N PHE A 328 16.45 17.65 -7.46
CA PHE A 328 16.19 18.33 -6.20
C PHE A 328 16.07 19.84 -6.43
N GLY A 329 15.16 20.53 -5.77
CA GLY A 329 15.00 21.98 -5.99
C GLY A 329 15.99 22.75 -5.14
N SER A 330 15.68 22.89 -3.84
CA SER A 330 16.49 23.71 -2.95
C SER A 330 16.57 23.23 -1.50
N SER A 331 17.67 23.58 -0.84
CA SER A 331 17.77 23.63 0.63
C SER A 331 18.04 25.05 1.10
N ALA A 332 17.44 25.45 2.21
CA ALA A 332 17.58 26.77 2.80
C ALA A 332 17.88 26.70 4.30
N TYR A 333 18.41 27.81 4.83
CA TYR A 333 18.71 28.09 6.24
C TYR A 333 20.04 27.52 6.76
N ASP A 334 20.59 28.22 7.76
CA ASP A 334 21.90 27.94 8.31
C ASP A 334 21.94 26.60 9.05
N GLY A 335 23.00 25.83 8.83
CA GLY A 335 23.18 24.50 9.42
C GLY A 335 22.40 23.37 8.74
N HIS A 336 21.55 23.65 7.76
CA HIS A 336 20.84 22.61 7.01
C HIS A 336 21.75 21.95 5.97
N THR A 337 21.71 20.61 5.93
CA THR A 337 22.52 19.83 4.98
C THR A 337 21.68 18.78 4.26
N THR A 338 21.83 18.75 2.95
CA THR A 338 21.27 17.76 2.04
C THR A 338 22.41 16.90 1.50
N SER A 339 22.33 15.59 1.67
CA SER A 339 23.27 14.63 1.07
C SER A 339 22.59 13.89 -0.07
N ILE A 340 23.17 13.97 -1.26
CA ILE A 340 22.73 13.24 -2.46
C ILE A 340 23.82 12.22 -2.80
N ALA A 341 23.48 10.94 -2.77
CA ALA A 341 24.40 9.84 -3.03
C ALA A 341 23.88 8.95 -4.17
N GLN A 342 24.77 8.48 -5.04
CA GLN A 342 24.47 7.53 -6.11
C GLN A 342 23.16 7.87 -6.87
N SER A 343 22.93 9.14 -7.17
CA SER A 343 21.68 9.64 -7.75
C SER A 343 21.93 10.43 -9.03
N TYR A 344 20.96 10.40 -9.94
CA TYR A 344 21.17 10.81 -11.33
C TYR A 344 20.05 11.74 -11.81
N TRP A 345 20.34 12.59 -12.79
CA TRP A 345 19.34 13.49 -13.35
C TRP A 345 19.53 13.66 -14.84
N CYS A 346 18.42 13.79 -15.57
CA CYS A 346 18.49 14.05 -17.00
C CYS A 346 18.95 15.49 -17.25
N THR A 347 20.07 15.64 -17.95
CA THR A 347 20.53 16.94 -18.47
C THR A 347 19.80 17.24 -19.76
N SER A 348 19.10 18.37 -19.79
CA SER A 348 18.31 18.78 -20.95
C SER A 348 18.14 20.30 -21.00
N VAL A 349 17.30 20.77 -21.93
CA VAL A 349 16.87 22.18 -21.98
C VAL A 349 16.05 22.60 -20.75
N VAL A 350 15.51 21.65 -19.97
CA VAL A 350 14.73 21.94 -18.76
C VAL A 350 15.63 22.28 -17.58
N SER A 351 16.62 21.43 -17.30
CA SER A 351 17.62 21.71 -16.27
C SER A 351 18.87 20.85 -16.50
N ASN A 352 20.02 21.38 -16.07
CA ASN A 352 21.31 20.67 -16.08
C ASN A 352 21.86 20.42 -14.66
N GLY A 353 21.21 20.97 -13.63
CA GLY A 353 21.67 20.88 -12.25
C GLY A 353 20.89 19.86 -11.43
N ALA A 354 21.54 19.29 -10.41
CA ALA A 354 20.88 18.44 -9.43
C ALA A 354 19.91 19.24 -8.55
N GLY A 355 20.27 20.48 -8.19
CA GLY A 355 19.58 21.35 -7.23
C GLY A 355 20.55 22.33 -6.57
N GLY A 356 20.06 23.21 -5.69
CA GLY A 356 20.90 24.26 -5.07
C GLY A 356 20.67 24.48 -3.59
N ALA A 357 21.53 25.30 -2.98
CA ALA A 357 21.42 25.73 -1.59
C ALA A 357 21.49 27.26 -1.49
N TYR A 358 20.81 27.84 -0.50
CA TYR A 358 20.90 29.27 -0.20
C TYR A 358 20.76 29.52 1.33
N LEU A 359 21.05 30.74 1.80
CA LEU A 359 21.04 31.09 3.23
C LEU A 359 21.92 30.17 4.10
N ASN A 360 23.14 29.88 3.65
CA ASN A 360 24.15 29.04 4.33
C ASN A 360 23.81 27.54 4.47
N ALA A 361 22.74 27.06 3.82
CA ALA A 361 22.52 25.63 3.65
C ALA A 361 23.62 25.00 2.77
N ARG A 362 23.73 23.66 2.83
CA ARG A 362 24.70 22.90 2.03
C ARG A 362 24.04 21.74 1.31
N VAL A 363 24.32 21.59 0.02
CA VAL A 363 24.03 20.39 -0.75
C VAL A 363 25.35 19.70 -1.04
N SER A 364 25.53 18.50 -0.50
CA SER A 364 26.66 17.62 -0.74
C SER A 364 26.25 16.55 -1.72
N ILE A 365 26.95 16.47 -2.85
CA ILE A 365 26.71 15.46 -3.88
C ILE A 365 27.96 14.57 -3.92
N ASP A 366 27.78 13.26 -3.81
CA ASP A 366 28.89 12.33 -3.88
C ASP A 366 29.53 12.29 -5.28
N SER A 367 30.67 11.60 -5.41
CA SER A 367 31.39 11.51 -6.69
C SER A 367 30.73 10.58 -7.72
N TYR A 368 29.72 9.81 -7.32
CA TYR A 368 29.03 8.86 -8.20
C TYR A 368 27.81 9.50 -8.86
N SER A 369 27.17 10.43 -8.16
CA SER A 369 26.00 11.17 -8.61
C SER A 369 26.36 12.16 -9.72
N LYS A 370 25.61 12.13 -10.82
CA LYS A 370 25.89 12.97 -11.99
C LYS A 370 24.67 13.17 -12.89
N GLY A 371 24.71 14.27 -13.63
CA GLY A 371 23.79 14.51 -14.73
C GLY A 371 24.16 13.68 -15.95
N LEU A 372 23.15 13.12 -16.62
CA LEU A 372 23.31 12.30 -17.81
C LEU A 372 22.32 12.76 -18.89
N PRO A 373 22.68 12.74 -20.19
CA PRO A 373 21.68 12.86 -21.24
C PRO A 373 20.70 11.67 -21.16
N LEU A 374 19.51 11.79 -21.75
CA LEU A 374 18.50 10.72 -21.73
C LEU A 374 19.06 9.34 -22.11
N ALA A 375 19.89 9.25 -23.15
CA ALA A 375 20.52 7.99 -23.58
C ALA A 375 21.41 7.35 -22.50
N GLY A 376 21.90 8.12 -21.53
CA GLY A 376 22.71 7.62 -20.40
C GLY A 376 21.93 6.73 -19.43
N PHE A 377 20.60 6.77 -19.46
CA PHE A 377 19.72 5.94 -18.63
C PHE A 377 19.43 4.55 -19.22
N SER A 378 19.85 4.29 -20.46
CA SER A 378 19.55 3.03 -21.18
C SER A 378 20.28 1.78 -20.65
N THR A 379 21.12 1.92 -19.63
CA THR A 379 21.83 0.80 -18.99
C THR A 379 22.16 1.09 -17.53
N LEU A 380 21.99 0.09 -16.66
CA LEU A 380 22.35 0.18 -15.25
C LEU A 380 23.86 0.38 -15.04
N GLY A 381 24.70 -0.06 -16.00
CA GLY A 381 26.16 0.09 -15.91
C GLY A 381 26.64 1.55 -15.87
N ASN A 382 25.78 2.51 -16.25
CA ASN A 382 26.08 3.94 -16.13
C ASN A 382 25.77 4.52 -14.73
N LEU A 383 25.05 3.75 -13.91
CA LEU A 383 24.37 4.18 -12.70
C LEU A 383 24.87 3.34 -11.50
N THR A 384 26.06 3.67 -10.98
CA THR A 384 26.56 3.09 -9.73
C THR A 384 25.50 3.13 -8.62
N GLY A 385 25.25 2.00 -7.96
CA GLY A 385 24.22 1.82 -6.93
C GLY A 385 22.84 1.37 -7.45
N PHE A 386 22.65 1.27 -8.77
CA PHE A 386 21.43 0.73 -9.36
C PHE A 386 21.63 -0.76 -9.68
N ASP A 387 21.62 -1.59 -8.64
CA ASP A 387 21.86 -3.02 -8.76
C ASP A 387 20.69 -3.74 -9.45
N ASP A 388 21.00 -4.82 -10.17
CA ASP A 388 20.02 -5.59 -10.94
C ASP A 388 19.03 -6.38 -10.08
N SER A 389 19.27 -6.53 -8.78
CA SER A 389 18.29 -7.07 -7.83
C SER A 389 17.06 -6.17 -7.68
N ASP A 390 17.26 -4.85 -7.77
CA ASP A 390 16.23 -3.85 -7.45
C ASP A 390 15.75 -3.13 -8.71
N TRP A 391 16.63 -3.01 -9.71
CA TRP A 391 16.39 -2.26 -10.93
C TRP A 391 16.41 -3.15 -12.16
N VAL A 392 15.64 -2.75 -13.16
CA VAL A 392 15.66 -3.36 -14.48
C VAL A 392 15.43 -2.28 -15.54
N VAL A 393 16.08 -2.39 -16.69
CA VAL A 393 15.82 -1.47 -17.81
C VAL A 393 14.55 -1.91 -18.56
N ARG A 394 13.67 -0.95 -18.84
CA ARG A 394 12.44 -1.14 -19.63
C ARG A 394 12.24 0.03 -20.60
N SER A 395 11.61 -0.26 -21.73
CA SER A 395 11.07 0.72 -22.65
C SER A 395 9.85 1.41 -22.03
N MET A 396 10.02 2.65 -21.57
CA MET A 396 8.96 3.44 -20.95
C MET A 396 8.55 4.60 -21.85
N THR A 397 7.25 4.91 -21.89
CA THR A 397 6.72 6.10 -22.57
C THR A 397 6.37 7.16 -21.53
N PHE A 398 6.97 8.34 -21.66
CA PHE A 398 6.77 9.45 -20.74
C PHE A 398 6.92 10.80 -21.45
N ASP A 399 6.42 11.85 -20.81
CA ASP A 399 6.52 13.20 -21.33
C ASP A 399 7.97 13.72 -21.26
N SER A 400 8.39 14.46 -22.28
CA SER A 400 9.69 15.10 -22.34
C SER A 400 9.55 16.57 -22.78
N PRO A 401 10.63 17.37 -22.75
CA PRO A 401 10.58 18.75 -23.20
C PRO A 401 10.14 18.90 -24.67
N GLY A 402 10.35 17.86 -25.49
CA GLY A 402 9.96 17.81 -26.90
C GLY A 402 8.61 17.12 -27.17
N GLY A 403 7.84 16.80 -26.12
CA GLY A 403 6.64 15.97 -26.19
C GLY A 403 6.89 14.54 -25.72
N SER A 404 5.92 13.65 -25.93
CA SER A 404 6.00 12.25 -25.51
C SER A 404 7.15 11.51 -26.20
N VAL A 405 7.93 10.75 -25.42
CA VAL A 405 9.05 9.94 -25.90
C VAL A 405 8.95 8.53 -25.34
N THR A 406 9.42 7.54 -26.11
CA THR A 406 9.66 6.18 -25.64
C THR A 406 11.16 5.95 -25.53
N ALA A 407 11.65 5.57 -24.35
CA ALA A 407 13.07 5.35 -24.10
C ALA A 407 13.32 4.21 -23.10
N GLU A 408 14.46 3.55 -23.26
CA GLU A 408 14.99 2.59 -22.28
C GLU A 408 15.48 3.35 -21.04
N VAL A 409 14.88 3.08 -19.88
CA VAL A 409 15.23 3.70 -18.60
C VAL A 409 15.18 2.68 -17.46
N PRO A 410 15.89 2.90 -16.34
CA PRO A 410 15.84 2.03 -15.17
C PRO A 410 14.50 2.18 -14.47
N VAL A 411 13.82 1.09 -14.21
CA VAL A 411 12.61 1.06 -13.40
C VAL A 411 12.78 0.07 -12.25
N LEU A 412 12.02 0.25 -11.19
CA LEU A 412 12.04 -0.65 -10.06
C LEU A 412 11.44 -1.99 -10.48
N ARG A 413 12.23 -3.06 -10.31
CA ARG A 413 11.92 -4.41 -10.79
C ARG A 413 10.55 -4.91 -10.32
N GLY A 414 10.19 -4.64 -9.07
CA GLY A 414 8.95 -5.12 -8.46
C GLY A 414 7.65 -4.68 -9.15
N PHE A 415 7.65 -3.59 -9.93
CA PHE A 415 6.47 -3.16 -10.70
C PHE A 415 6.30 -3.89 -12.05
N TYR A 416 7.28 -4.70 -12.47
CA TYR A 416 7.36 -5.27 -13.82
C TYR A 416 7.72 -6.77 -13.84
N GLU A 417 7.50 -7.47 -12.73
CA GLU A 417 7.72 -8.91 -12.56
C GLU A 417 6.46 -9.68 -12.15
#